data_AF-A0A496QKP4-F1
#
_entry.id   AF-A0A496QKP4-F1
#
_cell.length_a   1.000
_cell.length_b   1.000
_cell.length_c   1.000
_cell.angle_alpha   90.00
_cell.angle_beta   90.00
_cell.angle_gamma   90.00
#
_symmetry.space_group_name_H-M   'P 1'
#
loop_
_entity.id
_entity.type
_entity.pdbx_description
1 polymer ?
#
loop_
_entity_poly.entity_id
_entity_poly.type
_entity_poly.pdbx_seq_one_letter_code
_entity_poly.pdbx_strand_id
1 'polypeptide(L)'
;MSRGLSELQKNILQMAYTTQDSILARDVLAEVYGFPATVTNIKDKRQGALVFSRKAIGERRYQSASVSVAKAFNRLAARGLAHREYNEGITLTKEGVDVAKKNAF
;
A
#
# COMPACT_ATOMS: atom_id res chain seq x y z
N MET A 1 0.50 -22.10 13.57
CA MET A 1 -0.64 -21.79 12.68
C MET A 1 -0.26 -20.66 11.75
N SER A 2 -0.07 -20.92 10.46
CA SER A 2 0.16 -19.88 9.46
C SER A 2 -1.13 -19.08 9.26
N ARG A 3 -1.28 -17.95 9.98
CA ARG A 3 -2.37 -17.01 9.73
C ARG A 3 -2.29 -16.55 8.27
N GLY A 4 -3.41 -16.68 7.53
CA GLY A 4 -3.53 -16.25 6.14
C GLY A 4 -3.23 -14.76 5.92
N LEU A 5 -3.37 -14.28 4.68
CA LEU A 5 -3.23 -12.84 4.39
C LEU A 5 -4.38 -12.06 5.02
N SER A 6 -4.07 -10.96 5.71
CA SER A 6 -5.10 -10.03 6.18
C SER A 6 -5.75 -9.31 5.00
N GLU A 7 -6.95 -8.76 5.19
CA GLU A 7 -7.67 -8.01 4.17
C GLU A 7 -6.84 -6.86 3.59
N LEU A 8 -6.18 -6.06 4.44
CA LEU A 8 -5.24 -5.02 4.01
C LEU A 8 -4.10 -5.57 3.13
N GLN A 9 -3.57 -6.76 3.43
CA GLN A 9 -2.50 -7.37 2.64
C GLN A 9 -3.02 -7.83 1.27
N LYS A 10 -4.24 -8.37 1.22
CA LYS A 10 -4.90 -8.75 -0.04
C LYS A 10 -5.15 -7.52 -0.91
N ASN A 11 -5.67 -6.44 -0.33
CA ASN A 11 -5.91 -5.20 -1.06
C ASN A 11 -4.61 -4.62 -1.62
N ILE A 12 -3.52 -4.59 -0.83
CA ILE A 12 -2.21 -4.13 -1.31
C ILE A 12 -1.71 -5.00 -2.47
N LEU A 13 -1.81 -6.34 -2.36
CA LEU A 13 -1.40 -7.25 -3.43
C LEU A 13 -2.23 -7.03 -4.70
N GLN A 14 -3.54 -6.84 -4.55
CA GLN A 14 -4.44 -6.59 -5.68
C GLN A 14 -4.14 -5.26 -6.36
N MET A 15 -3.97 -4.18 -5.59
CA MET A 15 -3.56 -2.88 -6.12
C MET A 15 -2.26 -2.99 -6.92
N ALA A 16 -1.25 -3.64 -6.35
CA ALA A 16 0.04 -3.81 -7.03
C ALA A 16 -0.06 -4.67 -8.29
N TYR A 17 -0.94 -5.68 -8.28
CA TYR A 17 -1.21 -6.50 -9.45
C TYR A 17 -1.93 -5.72 -10.56
N THR A 18 -2.92 -4.90 -10.20
CA THR A 18 -3.69 -4.10 -11.16
C THR A 18 -2.85 -2.97 -11.77
N THR A 19 -2.01 -2.30 -10.98
CA THR A 19 -1.18 -1.20 -11.48
C THR A 19 0.03 -1.71 -12.27
N GLN A 20 0.48 -2.96 -12.04
CA GLN A 20 1.73 -3.51 -12.59
C GLN A 20 2.97 -2.64 -12.32
N ASP A 21 2.90 -1.80 -11.29
CA ASP A 21 3.95 -0.87 -10.86
C ASP A 21 4.07 -0.93 -9.32
N SER A 22 5.11 -0.29 -8.82
CA SER A 22 5.34 -0.03 -7.41
C SER A 22 4.13 0.68 -6.77
N ILE A 23 3.65 0.14 -5.65
CA ILE A 23 2.57 0.74 -4.86
C ILE A 23 3.17 1.50 -3.68
N LEU A 24 2.84 2.78 -3.60
CA LEU A 24 3.29 3.62 -2.50
C LEU A 24 2.31 3.51 -1.34
N ALA A 25 2.82 3.73 -0.13
CA ALA A 25 1.97 3.77 1.07
C ALA A 25 0.85 4.82 0.93
N ARG A 26 1.09 5.90 0.19
CA ARG A 26 0.06 6.92 -0.09
C ARG A 26 -1.11 6.37 -0.90
N ASP A 27 -0.85 5.54 -1.90
CA ASP A 27 -1.92 5.02 -2.76
C ASP A 27 -2.82 4.10 -1.93
N VAL A 28 -2.22 3.29 -1.06
CA VAL A 28 -2.96 2.43 -0.11
C VAL A 28 -3.79 3.26 0.87
N LEU A 29 -3.25 4.36 1.39
CA LEU A 29 -3.98 5.24 2.30
C LEU A 29 -5.15 5.97 1.61
N ALA A 30 -4.98 6.35 0.34
CA ALA A 30 -6.07 6.93 -0.44
C ALA A 30 -7.16 5.89 -0.73
N GLU A 31 -6.79 4.74 -1.29
CA GLU A 31 -7.72 3.72 -1.77
C GLU A 31 -8.41 2.97 -0.62
N VAL A 32 -7.65 2.48 0.36
CA VAL A 32 -8.18 1.61 1.43
C VAL A 32 -8.78 2.40 2.59
N TYR A 33 -8.21 3.58 2.91
CA TYR A 33 -8.66 4.39 4.05
C TYR A 33 -9.48 5.62 3.65
N GLY A 34 -9.64 5.88 2.34
CA GLY A 34 -10.41 7.01 1.83
C GLY A 34 -9.81 8.37 2.17
N PHE A 35 -8.47 8.44 2.34
CA PHE A 35 -7.84 9.70 2.72
C PHE A 35 -7.81 10.66 1.53
N PRO A 36 -8.31 11.91 1.68
CA PRO A 36 -8.41 12.85 0.58
C PRO A 36 -7.02 13.28 0.15
N ALA A 37 -6.62 12.85 -1.06
CA ALA A 37 -5.40 13.32 -1.68
C ALA A 37 -5.50 14.83 -1.93
N THR A 38 -4.51 15.56 -1.44
CA THR A 38 -4.37 17.02 -1.58
C THR A 38 -3.65 17.36 -2.89
N VAL A 39 -3.07 16.37 -3.56
CA VAL A 39 -2.30 16.54 -4.80
C VAL A 39 -3.15 16.16 -6.00
N THR A 40 -3.56 17.17 -6.75
CA THR A 40 -4.38 17.07 -7.98
C THR A 40 -3.56 16.76 -9.23
N ASN A 41 -2.22 16.80 -9.16
CA ASN A 41 -1.35 16.80 -10.32
C ASN A 41 -0.53 15.51 -10.47
N ILE A 42 -0.58 14.92 -11.67
CA ILE A 42 -0.01 13.59 -11.99
C ILE A 42 1.52 13.57 -11.90
N LYS A 43 2.20 14.72 -12.05
CA LYS A 43 3.67 14.82 -11.99
C LYS A 43 4.24 14.77 -10.55
N ASP A 44 3.44 15.16 -9.55
CA ASP A 44 3.85 15.13 -8.14
C ASP A 44 3.66 13.75 -7.48
N LYS A 45 3.08 12.78 -8.22
CA LYS A 45 2.89 11.38 -7.82
C LYS A 45 4.17 10.58 -7.57
N ARG A 46 5.36 11.15 -7.74
CA ARG A 46 6.64 10.45 -7.48
C ARG A 46 7.55 11.14 -6.48
N GLN A 47 7.32 12.42 -6.18
CA GLN A 47 8.08 13.13 -5.16
C GLN A 47 7.37 12.96 -3.81
N GLY A 48 8.12 12.79 -2.73
CA GLY A 48 7.63 12.50 -1.37
C GLY A 48 6.81 13.62 -0.70
N ALA A 49 6.09 14.43 -1.48
CA ALA A 49 5.21 15.48 -1.00
C ALA A 49 4.10 14.88 -0.14
N LEU A 50 3.77 15.57 0.97
CA LEU A 50 2.68 15.21 1.88
C LEU A 50 1.34 15.34 1.14
N VAL A 51 0.83 14.20 0.65
CA VAL A 51 -0.40 14.13 -0.16
C VAL A 51 -1.66 14.27 0.67
N PHE A 52 -1.60 14.39 2.00
CA PHE A 52 -2.79 14.32 2.86
C PHE A 52 -2.86 15.43 3.90
N SER A 53 -4.01 16.09 4.00
CA SER A 53 -4.30 17.00 5.10
C SER A 53 -4.58 16.24 6.40
N ARG A 54 -3.56 16.16 7.28
CA ARG A 54 -3.70 15.54 8.61
C ARG A 54 -4.78 16.21 9.47
N LYS A 55 -5.03 17.51 9.27
CA LYS A 55 -6.09 18.25 9.97
C LYS A 55 -7.48 17.75 9.55
N ALA A 56 -7.69 17.46 8.27
CA ALA A 56 -8.96 16.94 7.76
C ALA A 56 -9.18 15.46 8.13
N ILE A 57 -8.12 14.66 8.14
CA ILE A 57 -8.19 13.21 8.46
C ILE A 57 -8.24 12.95 9.97
N GLY A 58 -7.64 13.83 10.75
CA GLY A 58 -7.30 13.61 12.15
C GLY A 58 -5.94 12.92 12.29
N GLU A 59 -5.03 13.54 13.04
CA GLU A 59 -3.64 13.07 13.18
C GLU A 59 -3.54 11.63 13.68
N ARG A 60 -4.31 11.28 14.73
CA ARG A 60 -4.31 9.94 15.30
C ARG A 60 -4.76 8.87 14.29
N ARG A 61 -5.77 9.20 13.47
CA ARG A 61 -6.29 8.30 12.42
C ARG A 61 -5.23 8.10 11.33
N TYR A 62 -4.58 9.19 10.91
CA TYR A 62 -3.50 9.13 9.92
C TYR A 62 -2.30 8.30 10.40
N GLN A 63 -1.83 8.52 11.62
CA GLN A 63 -0.71 7.78 12.19
C GLN A 63 -1.03 6.29 12.32
N SER A 64 -2.21 5.94 12.82
CA SER A 64 -2.65 4.55 12.96
C SER A 64 -2.72 3.81 11.61
N ALA A 65 -3.32 4.45 10.60
CA ALA A 65 -3.39 3.90 9.25
C ALA A 65 -1.99 3.74 8.64
N SER A 66 -1.13 4.76 8.77
CA SER A 66 0.24 4.73 8.26
C SER A 66 1.07 3.58 8.86
N VAL A 67 0.96 3.36 10.17
CA VAL A 67 1.62 2.23 10.86
C VAL A 67 1.06 0.90 10.38
N SER A 68 -0.26 0.81 10.15
CA SER A 68 -0.91 -0.40 9.65
C SER A 68 -0.43 -0.77 8.25
N VAL A 69 -0.34 0.20 7.34
CA VAL A 69 0.20 0.01 5.99
C VAL A 69 1.67 -0.39 6.03
N ALA A 70 2.50 0.29 6.83
CA ALA A 70 3.92 -0.06 6.98
C ALA A 70 4.12 -1.49 7.51
N LYS A 71 3.30 -1.93 8.48
CA LYS A 71 3.32 -3.31 8.98
C LYS A 71 2.87 -4.31 7.91
N ALA A 72 1.86 -3.97 7.12
CA ALA A 72 1.40 -4.82 6.02
C ALA A 72 2.51 -5.02 4.97
N PHE A 73 3.21 -3.94 4.58
CA PHE A 73 4.34 -4.00 3.65
C PHE A 73 5.46 -4.89 4.18
N ASN A 74 5.88 -4.68 5.43
CA ASN A 74 6.92 -5.49 6.05
C ASN A 74 6.55 -6.98 6.10
N ARG A 75 5.28 -7.29 6.37
CA ARG A 75 4.81 -8.68 6.40
C ARG A 75 4.73 -9.31 5.01
N LEU A 76 4.33 -8.56 3.99
CA LEU A 76 4.35 -9.05 2.60
C LEU A 76 5.78 -9.34 2.15
N ALA A 77 6.71 -8.43 2.47
CA ALA A 77 8.13 -8.62 2.17
C ALA A 77 8.75 -9.79 2.94
N ALA A 78 8.47 -9.90 4.24
CA ALA A 78 8.94 -11.04 5.06
C ALA A 78 8.36 -12.39 4.59
N ARG A 79 7.25 -12.39 3.85
CA ARG A 79 6.65 -13.58 3.24
C ARG A 79 7.18 -13.88 1.83
N GLY A 80 8.09 -13.07 1.29
CA GLY A 80 8.60 -13.23 -0.08
C GLY A 80 7.61 -12.82 -1.17
N LEU A 81 6.45 -12.24 -0.81
CA LEU A 81 5.41 -11.88 -1.77
C LEU A 81 5.66 -10.52 -2.45
N ALA A 82 6.54 -9.70 -1.89
CA ALA A 82 6.81 -8.39 -2.43
C ALA A 82 8.19 -7.88 -2.02
N HIS A 83 8.83 -7.05 -2.85
CA HIS A 83 10.03 -6.32 -2.51
C HIS A 83 9.67 -4.93 -2.02
N ARG A 84 10.21 -4.54 -0.87
CA ARG A 84 10.06 -3.19 -0.34
C ARG A 84 11.23 -2.36 -0.82
N GLU A 85 10.94 -1.30 -1.55
CA GLU A 85 11.95 -0.35 -2.03
C GLU A 85 11.91 0.89 -1.14
N TYR A 86 13.10 1.39 -0.80
CA TYR A 86 13.22 2.55 0.07
C TYR A 86 12.68 3.78 -0.67
N ASN A 87 11.67 4.44 -0.10
CA ASN A 87 10.90 5.56 -0.68
C ASN A 87 10.02 5.24 -1.91
N GLU A 88 10.21 4.10 -2.58
CA GLU A 88 9.44 3.72 -3.78
C GLU A 88 8.30 2.74 -3.48
N GLY A 89 8.12 2.34 -2.22
CA GLY A 89 6.96 1.59 -1.78
C GLY A 89 7.18 0.09 -1.85
N ILE A 90 6.30 -0.63 -2.55
CA ILE A 90 6.36 -2.09 -2.63
C ILE A 90 6.04 -2.59 -4.05
N THR A 91 6.85 -3.54 -4.53
CA THR A 91 6.75 -4.17 -5.85
C THR A 91 6.49 -5.66 -5.69
N LEU A 92 5.62 -6.27 -6.51
CA LEU A 92 5.33 -7.70 -6.37
C LEU A 92 6.48 -8.59 -6.83
N THR A 93 6.69 -9.70 -6.12
CA THR A 93 7.49 -10.81 -6.64
C THR A 93 6.63 -11.70 -7.55
N LYS A 94 7.25 -12.65 -8.25
CA LYS A 94 6.52 -13.67 -9.01
C LYS A 94 5.51 -14.43 -8.12
N GLU A 95 5.93 -14.81 -6.92
CA GLU A 95 5.04 -15.45 -5.93
C GLU A 95 3.91 -14.51 -5.50
N GLY A 96 4.20 -13.24 -5.29
CA GLY A 96 3.19 -12.20 -5.02
C GLY A 96 2.14 -12.09 -6.10
N VAL A 97 2.55 -12.12 -7.37
CA VAL A 97 1.65 -12.10 -8.53
C VAL A 97 0.75 -13.33 -8.56
N ASP A 98 1.30 -14.52 -8.34
CA ASP A 98 0.51 -15.76 -8.33
C ASP A 98 -0.49 -15.80 -7.18
N VAL A 99 -0.09 -15.30 -6.01
CA VAL A 99 -0.99 -15.17 -4.86
C VAL A 99 -2.05 -14.10 -5.13
N ALA A 100 -1.71 -12.97 -5.74
CA ALA A 100 -2.67 -11.94 -6.12
C ALA A 100 -3.70 -12.50 -7.12
N LYS A 101 -3.26 -13.23 -8.15
CA LYS A 101 -4.15 -13.90 -9.12
C LYS A 101 -5.11 -14.89 -8.46
N LYS A 102 -4.63 -15.66 -7.48
CA LYS A 102 -5.47 -16.63 -6.74
C LYS A 102 -6.47 -15.97 -5.78
N ASN A 103 -6.21 -14.72 -5.37
CA ASN A 103 -7.07 -13.96 -4.46
C ASN A 103 -7.93 -12.92 -5.20
N ALA A 104 -7.68 -12.67 -6.49
CA ALA A 104 -8.56 -11.94 -7.38
C ALA A 104 -9.69 -12.89 -7.78
N PHE A 105 -10.79 -12.83 -7.04
CA PHE A 105 -12.03 -13.53 -7.36
C PHE A 105 -12.64 -13.01 -8.66
#